data_AF-A0A2E0FHE6-F1
#
_entry.id   AF-A0A2E0FHE6-F1
#
_cell.length_a   1.000
_cell.length_b   1.000
_cell.length_c   1.000
_cell.angle_alpha   90.00
_cell.angle_beta   90.00
_cell.angle_gamma   90.00
#
_symmetry.space_group_name_H-M   'P 1'
#
loop_
_entity.id
_entity.type
_entity.pdbx_description
1 polymer ?
#
loop_
_entity_poly.entity_id
_entity_poly.type
_entity_poly.pdbx_seq_one_letter_code
_entity_poly.pdbx_strand_id
1 'polypeptide(L)'
;MVTGLSIPTTLMAPVSVWFLISTLPTLGEGVELSGLIFRLSAIIIGSLSFALLFRNFIGAKRVEAWRVKIDALTVVLVTIIAIGVMHEIGLAMRSHTFNLLLIVFLAAIISYGSLGLSIAIFWLMGKEEAFAVGLLSSVKNMAIMVAAVIDVVEPMIALVVICAQLPIFFSPLVMRMIFGYFQKKG
;
A
#
# COMPACT_ATOMS: atom_id res chain seq x y z
N MET A 1 -2.00 18.70 0.55
CA MET A 1 -0.76 18.02 0.99
C MET A 1 -0.77 16.53 0.63
N VAL A 2 -1.75 15.75 1.11
CA VAL A 2 -1.83 14.29 0.87
C VAL A 2 -1.86 13.91 -0.63
N THR A 3 -2.69 14.57 -1.44
CA THR A 3 -2.75 14.34 -2.90
C THR A 3 -1.48 14.75 -3.64
N GLY A 4 -0.78 15.78 -3.14
CA GLY A 4 0.46 16.26 -3.74
C GLY A 4 1.64 15.30 -3.55
N LEU A 5 1.58 14.44 -2.52
CA LEU A 5 2.60 13.43 -2.24
C LEU A 5 2.19 12.04 -2.76
N SER A 6 0.91 11.67 -2.68
CA SER A 6 0.45 10.32 -3.02
C SER A 6 0.52 10.00 -4.51
N ILE A 7 0.24 10.98 -5.38
CA ILE A 7 0.32 10.80 -6.84
C ILE A 7 1.77 10.55 -7.30
N PRO A 8 2.75 11.42 -6.99
CA PRO A 8 4.12 11.19 -7.43
C PRO A 8 4.74 9.95 -6.80
N THR A 9 4.45 9.64 -5.54
CA THR A 9 4.95 8.40 -4.90
C THR A 9 4.36 7.15 -5.56
N THR A 10 3.08 7.15 -5.92
CA THR A 10 2.46 6.04 -6.66
C THR A 10 3.05 5.89 -8.06
N LEU A 11 3.30 7.01 -8.77
CA LEU A 11 3.95 6.99 -10.08
C LEU A 11 5.41 6.52 -10.03
N MET A 12 6.10 6.78 -8.92
CA MET A 12 7.46 6.28 -8.69
C MET A 12 7.50 4.79 -8.33
N ALA A 13 6.37 4.17 -7.96
CA ALA A 13 6.35 2.79 -7.48
C ALA A 13 6.98 1.78 -8.46
N PRO A 14 6.71 1.79 -9.78
CA PRO A 14 7.36 0.86 -10.72
C PRO A 14 8.88 1.07 -10.79
N VAL A 15 9.33 2.33 -10.70
CA VAL A 15 10.76 2.68 -10.71
C VAL A 15 11.42 2.20 -9.41
N SER A 16 10.76 2.37 -8.27
CA SER A 16 11.25 1.85 -6.98
C SER A 16 11.36 0.33 -6.97
N VAL A 17 10.36 -0.37 -7.53
CA VAL A 17 10.38 -1.84 -7.65
C VAL A 17 11.51 -2.29 -8.57
N TRP A 18 11.65 -1.66 -9.74
CA TRP A 18 12.75 -1.94 -10.67
C TRP A 18 14.12 -1.73 -10.01
N PHE A 19 14.31 -0.60 -9.33
CA PHE A 19 15.56 -0.28 -8.66
C PHE A 19 15.90 -1.31 -7.57
N LEU A 20 14.93 -1.72 -6.75
CA LEU A 20 15.17 -2.69 -5.68
C LEU A 20 15.49 -4.09 -6.22
N ILE A 21 14.74 -4.58 -7.21
CA ILE A 21 14.97 -5.93 -7.76
C ILE A 21 16.23 -5.99 -8.62
N SER A 22 16.55 -4.91 -9.35
CA SER A 22 17.80 -4.85 -10.14
C SER A 22 19.05 -4.77 -9.26
N THR A 23 18.98 -4.11 -8.10
CA THR A 23 20.10 -4.01 -7.16
C THR A 23 20.24 -5.21 -6.24
N LEU A 24 19.13 -5.90 -5.93
CA LEU A 24 19.10 -7.09 -5.09
C LEU A 24 18.37 -8.23 -5.84
N PRO A 25 19.04 -8.91 -6.79
CA PRO A 25 18.41 -9.93 -7.62
C PRO A 25 17.84 -11.10 -6.81
N THR A 26 18.43 -11.39 -5.65
CA THR A 26 17.96 -12.41 -4.70
C THR A 26 16.55 -12.14 -4.15
N LEU A 27 16.09 -10.89 -4.17
CA LEU A 27 14.71 -10.52 -3.79
C LEU A 27 13.70 -10.71 -4.93
N GLY A 28 14.18 -10.90 -6.16
CA GLY A 28 13.36 -11.08 -7.37
C GLY A 28 13.37 -12.51 -7.92
N GLU A 29 14.00 -13.46 -7.23
CA GLU A 29 13.88 -14.88 -7.59
C GLU A 29 12.40 -15.28 -7.59
N GLY A 30 11.92 -15.83 -8.72
CA GLY A 30 10.50 -16.17 -8.89
C GLY A 30 9.60 -15.03 -9.43
N VAL A 31 10.17 -13.88 -9.80
CA VAL A 31 9.41 -12.74 -10.38
C VAL A 31 9.93 -12.37 -11.76
N GLU A 32 9.05 -12.38 -12.77
CA GLU A 32 9.37 -11.81 -14.07
C GLU A 32 9.32 -10.26 -14.00
N LEU A 33 10.48 -9.65 -13.78
CA LEU A 33 10.61 -8.21 -13.51
C LEU A 33 9.97 -7.33 -14.61
N SER A 34 10.20 -7.67 -15.87
CA SER A 34 9.62 -6.98 -17.03
C SER A 34 8.09 -7.02 -17.01
N GLY A 35 7.52 -8.20 -16.79
CA GLY A 35 6.08 -8.41 -16.70
C GLY A 35 5.45 -7.65 -15.53
N LEU A 36 6.08 -7.69 -14.36
CA LEU A 36 5.60 -6.99 -13.16
C LEU A 36 5.61 -5.46 -13.35
N ILE A 37 6.71 -4.89 -13.86
CA ILE A 37 6.82 -3.45 -14.11
C ILE A 37 5.80 -3.01 -15.15
N PHE A 38 5.64 -3.78 -16.23
CA PHE A 38 4.66 -3.47 -17.27
C PHE A 38 3.23 -3.47 -16.71
N ARG A 39 2.85 -4.49 -15.93
CA ARG A 39 1.53 -4.57 -15.29
C ARG A 39 1.29 -3.43 -14.31
N LEU A 40 2.26 -3.15 -13.42
CA LEU A 40 2.17 -2.03 -12.47
C LEU A 40 2.00 -0.70 -13.21
N SER A 41 2.83 -0.46 -14.23
CA SER A 41 2.77 0.75 -15.04
C SER A 41 1.44 0.87 -15.79
N ALA A 42 0.95 -0.23 -16.37
CA ALA A 42 -0.32 -0.26 -17.08
C ALA A 42 -1.52 0.02 -16.15
N ILE A 43 -1.54 -0.56 -14.94
CA ILE A 43 -2.58 -0.31 -13.95
C ILE A 43 -2.54 1.14 -13.48
N ILE A 44 -1.36 1.67 -13.13
CA ILE A 44 -1.20 3.02 -12.59
C ILE A 44 -1.50 4.07 -13.67
N ILE A 45 -0.84 4.00 -14.82
CA ILE A 45 -1.02 4.96 -15.92
C ILE A 45 -2.42 4.83 -16.52
N GLY A 46 -2.93 3.60 -16.68
CA GLY A 46 -4.26 3.34 -17.20
C GLY A 46 -5.35 3.92 -16.31
N SER A 47 -5.29 3.67 -15.00
CA SER A 47 -6.26 4.23 -14.04
C SER A 47 -6.17 5.75 -13.92
N LEU A 48 -4.95 6.31 -13.89
CA LEU A 48 -4.75 7.76 -13.86
C LEU A 48 -5.27 8.43 -15.14
N SER A 49 -4.95 7.88 -16.31
CA SER A 49 -5.42 8.39 -17.60
C SER A 49 -6.94 8.31 -17.69
N PHE A 50 -7.53 7.20 -17.27
CA PHE A 50 -8.98 7.05 -17.21
C PHE A 50 -9.62 8.10 -16.30
N ALA A 51 -9.07 8.32 -15.10
CA ALA A 51 -9.57 9.33 -14.17
C ALA A 51 -9.48 10.76 -14.73
N LEU A 52 -8.38 11.09 -15.41
CA LEU A 52 -8.18 12.41 -16.03
C LEU A 52 -9.13 12.64 -17.22
N LEU A 53 -9.26 11.64 -18.10
CA LEU A 53 -10.20 11.70 -19.22
C LEU A 53 -11.64 11.81 -18.72
N PHE A 54 -12.05 10.97 -17.77
CA PHE A 54 -13.37 11.01 -17.17
C PHE A 54 -13.68 12.36 -16.53
N ARG A 55 -12.70 12.95 -15.81
CA ARG A 55 -12.83 14.29 -15.23
C ARG A 55 -12.97 15.38 -16.29
N ASN A 56 -12.25 15.27 -17.41
CA ASN A 56 -12.35 16.21 -18.53
C ASN A 56 -13.70 16.10 -19.26
N PHE A 57 -14.22 14.89 -19.48
CA PHE A 57 -15.49 14.68 -20.17
C PHE A 57 -16.72 15.10 -19.34
N ILE A 58 -16.75 14.78 -18.05
CA ILE A 58 -17.92 15.06 -17.19
C ILE A 58 -17.85 16.47 -16.59
N GLY A 59 -16.64 17.00 -16.42
CA GLY A 59 -16.37 18.29 -15.81
C GLY A 59 -16.12 18.19 -14.30
N ALA A 60 -15.13 18.95 -13.83
CA ALA A 60 -14.64 18.90 -12.44
C ALA A 60 -15.74 19.13 -11.38
N LYS A 61 -16.68 20.05 -11.64
CA LYS A 61 -17.77 20.38 -10.70
C LYS A 61 -18.71 19.20 -10.44
N ARG A 62 -18.97 18.37 -11.47
CA ARG A 62 -19.83 17.18 -11.34
C ARG A 62 -19.11 16.04 -10.63
N VAL A 63 -17.82 15.84 -10.91
CA VAL A 63 -16.99 14.87 -10.19
C VAL A 63 -16.95 15.22 -8.70
N GLU A 64 -16.81 16.51 -8.37
CA GLU A 64 -16.82 16.98 -6.99
C GLU A 64 -18.18 16.75 -6.29
N ALA A 65 -19.29 16.99 -7.00
CA ALA A 65 -20.63 16.68 -6.50
C ALA A 65 -20.84 15.17 -6.25
N TRP A 66 -20.12 14.29 -6.95
CA TRP A 66 -20.20 12.83 -6.80
C TRP A 66 -19.15 12.25 -5.87
N ARG A 67 -18.31 13.08 -5.22
CA ARG A 67 -17.21 12.63 -4.36
C ARG A 67 -17.64 11.54 -3.37
N VAL A 68 -18.74 11.74 -2.65
CA VAL A 68 -19.26 10.77 -1.67
C VAL A 68 -19.63 9.43 -2.31
N LYS A 69 -20.22 9.45 -3.52
CA LYS A 69 -20.59 8.23 -4.25
C LYS A 69 -19.34 7.48 -4.75
N ILE A 70 -18.33 8.22 -5.21
CA ILE A 70 -17.04 7.67 -5.64
C ILE A 70 -16.31 7.03 -4.45
N ASP A 71 -16.32 7.69 -3.29
CA ASP A 71 -15.73 7.15 -2.06
C ASP A 71 -16.44 5.85 -1.64
N ALA A 72 -17.78 5.81 -1.67
CA ALA A 72 -18.55 4.60 -1.36
C ALA A 72 -18.24 3.46 -2.34
N LEU A 73 -18.17 3.75 -3.64
CA LEU A 73 -17.78 2.77 -4.66
C LEU A 73 -16.37 2.23 -4.40
N THR A 74 -15.44 3.09 -4.03
CA THR A 74 -14.06 2.70 -3.70
C THR A 74 -14.02 1.72 -2.53
N VAL A 75 -14.80 1.95 -1.48
CA VAL A 75 -14.90 1.03 -0.34
C VAL A 75 -15.43 -0.34 -0.77
N VAL A 76 -16.45 -0.38 -1.64
CA VAL A 76 -16.98 -1.64 -2.19
C VAL A 76 -15.92 -2.37 -3.00
N LEU A 77 -15.21 -1.68 -3.89
CA LEU A 77 -14.15 -2.27 -4.70
C LEU A 77 -13.01 -2.83 -3.85
N VAL A 78 -12.55 -2.09 -2.85
CA VAL A 78 -11.51 -2.55 -1.91
C VAL A 78 -12.00 -3.77 -1.11
N THR A 79 -13.29 -3.82 -0.76
CA THR A 79 -13.89 -4.98 -0.07
C THR A 79 -13.89 -6.22 -0.96
N ILE A 80 -14.18 -6.07 -2.25
CA ILE A 80 -14.09 -7.18 -3.22
C ILE A 80 -12.66 -7.71 -3.31
N ILE A 81 -11.65 -6.83 -3.37
CA ILE A 81 -10.24 -7.22 -3.35
C ILE A 81 -9.92 -7.99 -2.06
N ALA A 82 -10.36 -7.47 -0.91
CA ALA A 82 -10.13 -8.11 0.37
C ALA A 82 -10.74 -9.53 0.43
N ILE A 83 -11.96 -9.71 -0.09
CA ILE A 83 -12.62 -11.03 -0.17
C ILE A 83 -11.84 -11.97 -1.08
N GLY A 84 -11.41 -11.51 -2.26
CA GLY A 84 -10.64 -12.34 -3.20
C GLY A 84 -9.34 -12.86 -2.59
N VAL A 85 -8.67 -12.01 -1.83
CA VAL A 85 -7.41 -12.33 -1.15
C VAL A 85 -7.57 -13.32 0.03
N MET A 86 -8.77 -13.42 0.63
CA MET A 86 -9.01 -14.35 1.74
C MET A 86 -8.90 -15.82 1.33
N HIS A 87 -9.10 -16.14 0.04
CA HIS A 87 -8.92 -17.50 -0.44
C HIS A 87 -7.47 -17.99 -0.24
N GLU A 88 -6.50 -17.18 -0.67
CA GLU A 88 -5.06 -17.46 -0.53
C GLU A 88 -4.64 -17.55 0.94
N ILE A 89 -5.17 -16.67 1.78
CA ILE A 89 -4.94 -16.72 3.23
C ILE A 89 -5.48 -18.03 3.81
N GLY A 90 -6.69 -18.45 3.42
CA GLY A 90 -7.31 -19.69 3.87
C GLY A 90 -6.53 -20.93 3.45
N LEU A 91 -5.97 -20.95 2.23
CA LEU A 91 -5.08 -22.01 1.77
C LEU A 91 -3.80 -22.05 2.60
N ALA A 92 -3.12 -20.91 2.75
CA ALA A 92 -1.89 -20.79 3.53
C ALA A 92 -2.09 -21.17 5.01
N MET A 93 -3.25 -20.87 5.60
CA MET A 93 -3.58 -21.28 6.95
C MET A 93 -3.64 -22.80 7.12
N ARG A 94 -4.06 -23.55 6.09
CA ARG A 94 -4.18 -25.02 6.15
C ARG A 94 -2.88 -25.73 5.82
N SER A 95 -2.14 -25.22 4.83
CA SER A 95 -0.92 -25.87 4.36
C SER A 95 0.33 -25.42 5.11
N HIS A 96 0.42 -24.15 5.50
CA HIS A 96 1.65 -23.52 5.99
C HIS A 96 1.39 -22.46 7.09
N THR A 97 0.63 -22.81 8.12
CA THR A 97 0.22 -21.88 9.20
C THR A 97 1.39 -21.12 9.82
N PHE A 98 2.51 -21.82 10.08
CA PHE A 98 3.70 -21.20 10.66
C PHE A 98 4.32 -20.14 9.74
N ASN A 99 4.42 -20.43 8.43
CA ASN A 99 4.96 -19.49 7.45
C ASN A 99 4.05 -18.25 7.33
N LEU A 100 2.74 -18.44 7.34
CA LEU A 100 1.78 -17.32 7.33
C LEU A 100 1.98 -16.40 8.53
N LEU A 101 2.08 -16.96 9.74
CA LEU A 101 2.33 -16.18 10.96
C LEU A 101 3.66 -15.43 10.91
N LEU A 102 4.71 -16.09 10.42
CA LEU A 102 6.02 -15.49 10.24
C LEU A 102 5.97 -14.32 9.24
N ILE A 103 5.32 -14.51 8.10
CA ILE A 103 5.14 -13.46 7.07
C ILE A 103 4.41 -12.26 7.66
N VAL A 104 3.30 -12.47 8.36
CA VAL A 104 2.52 -11.39 9.00
C VAL A 104 3.39 -10.66 10.04
N PHE A 105 4.13 -11.41 10.85
CA PHE A 105 5.01 -10.84 11.86
C PHE A 105 6.14 -10.00 11.26
N LEU A 106 6.85 -10.52 10.25
CA LEU A 106 7.90 -9.77 9.55
C LEU A 106 7.34 -8.54 8.83
N ALA A 107 6.18 -8.67 8.18
CA ALA A 107 5.52 -7.54 7.54
C ALA A 107 5.14 -6.46 8.56
N ALA A 108 4.68 -6.84 9.75
CA ALA A 108 4.42 -5.91 10.84
C ALA A 108 5.69 -5.22 11.34
N ILE A 109 6.79 -5.95 11.52
CA ILE A 109 8.10 -5.36 11.89
C ILE A 109 8.53 -4.34 10.85
N ILE A 110 8.46 -4.67 9.56
CA ILE A 110 8.87 -3.75 8.49
C ILE A 110 7.95 -2.52 8.46
N SER A 111 6.64 -2.72 8.57
CA SER A 111 5.67 -1.62 8.51
C SER A 111 5.81 -0.68 9.70
N TYR A 112 5.80 -1.20 10.93
CA TYR A 112 5.91 -0.39 12.14
C TYR A 112 7.32 0.14 12.36
N GLY A 113 8.35 -0.61 11.96
CA GLY A 113 9.74 -0.15 11.92
C GLY A 113 9.90 1.06 10.99
N SER A 114 9.34 1.00 9.77
CA SER A 114 9.36 2.13 8.84
C SER A 114 8.61 3.36 9.39
N LEU A 115 7.48 3.14 10.07
CA LEU A 115 6.71 4.19 10.73
C LEU A 115 7.53 4.85 11.84
N GLY A 116 8.08 4.06 12.77
CA GLY A 116 8.86 4.55 13.90
C GLY A 116 10.14 5.25 13.46
N LEU A 117 10.86 4.69 12.47
CA LEU A 117 12.06 5.28 11.92
C LEU A 117 11.77 6.62 11.26
N SER A 118 10.67 6.72 10.50
CA SER A 118 10.25 7.97 9.88
C SER A 118 9.91 9.03 10.93
N ILE A 119 9.17 8.67 11.98
CA ILE A 119 8.88 9.59 13.08
C ILE A 119 10.17 10.06 13.77
N ALA A 120 11.13 9.15 14.01
CA ALA A 120 12.39 9.47 14.67
C ALA A 120 13.24 10.44 13.84
N ILE A 121 13.35 10.22 12.52
CA ILE A 121 14.11 11.09 11.60
C ILE A 121 13.50 12.49 11.57
N PHE A 122 12.17 12.60 11.50
CA PHE A 122 11.47 13.86 11.36
C PHE A 122 11.10 14.52 12.70
N TRP A 123 11.50 13.92 13.83
CA TRP A 123 11.14 14.40 15.17
C TRP A 123 11.55 15.86 15.42
N LEU A 124 12.68 16.28 14.84
CA LEU A 124 13.21 17.65 14.94
C LEU A 124 12.40 18.70 14.18
N MET A 125 11.56 18.29 13.22
CA MET A 125 10.71 19.22 12.44
C MET A 125 9.38 19.56 13.13
N GLY A 126 9.11 18.95 14.28
CA GLY A 126 7.87 19.14 15.04
C GLY A 126 7.06 17.85 15.13
N LYS A 127 6.37 17.65 16.26
CA LYS A 127 5.66 16.39 16.55
C LYS A 127 4.59 16.09 15.50
N GLU A 128 3.74 17.07 15.17
CA GLU A 128 2.64 16.86 14.23
C GLU A 128 3.12 16.47 12.83
N GLU A 129 4.16 17.15 12.31
CA GLU A 129 4.78 16.86 11.03
C GLU A 129 5.48 15.49 11.03
N ALA A 130 6.23 15.16 12.10
CA ALA A 130 6.90 13.86 12.23
C ALA A 130 5.90 12.70 12.19
N PHE A 131 4.77 12.85 12.89
CA PHE A 131 3.68 11.89 12.84
C PHE A 131 3.05 11.86 11.43
N ALA A 132 2.70 13.00 10.83
CA ALA A 132 2.13 13.02 9.48
C ALA A 132 3.02 12.31 8.44
N VAL A 133 4.32 12.59 8.44
CA VAL A 133 5.29 11.95 7.55
C VAL A 133 5.43 10.46 7.84
N GLY A 134 5.48 10.07 9.13
CA GLY A 134 5.58 8.66 9.51
C GLY A 134 4.38 7.81 9.12
N LEU A 135 3.17 8.38 9.15
CA LEU A 135 1.98 7.71 8.66
C LEU A 135 2.02 7.59 7.12
N LEU A 136 2.38 8.68 6.44
CA LEU A 136 2.45 8.69 4.98
C LEU A 136 3.49 7.71 4.42
N SER A 137 4.62 7.50 5.10
CA SER A 137 5.66 6.56 4.66
C SER A 137 5.30 5.09 4.90
N SER A 138 4.48 4.82 5.92
CA SER A 138 4.08 3.46 6.28
C SER A 138 2.91 2.96 5.42
N VAL A 139 1.99 3.85 5.02
CA VAL A 139 0.81 3.49 4.23
C VAL A 139 1.16 3.41 2.75
N LYS A 140 1.30 2.19 2.24
CA LYS A 140 1.55 1.89 0.82
C LYS A 140 0.27 1.47 0.12
N ASN A 141 0.17 1.77 -1.18
CA ASN A 141 -0.91 1.26 -2.01
C ASN A 141 -0.69 -0.20 -2.39
N MET A 142 -0.92 -1.10 -1.44
CA MET A 142 -0.75 -2.54 -1.64
C MET A 142 -1.84 -3.15 -2.51
N ALA A 143 -3.01 -2.52 -2.66
CA ALA A 143 -4.06 -3.03 -3.55
C ALA A 143 -3.60 -3.06 -5.01
N ILE A 144 -2.88 -2.04 -5.47
CA ILE A 144 -2.27 -2.02 -6.81
C ILE A 144 -1.21 -3.12 -6.94
N MET A 145 -0.40 -3.33 -5.89
CA MET A 145 0.62 -4.37 -5.88
C MET A 145 0.00 -5.76 -5.96
N VAL A 146 -1.04 -6.04 -5.17
CA VAL A 146 -1.82 -7.29 -5.22
C VAL A 146 -2.35 -7.53 -6.63
N ALA A 147 -2.97 -6.54 -7.25
CA ALA A 147 -3.51 -6.66 -8.61
C ALA A 147 -2.43 -6.96 -9.67
N ALA A 148 -1.17 -6.56 -9.43
CA ALA A 148 -0.07 -6.82 -10.35
C ALA A 148 0.60 -8.17 -10.14
N VAL A 149 0.59 -8.72 -8.92
CA VAL A 149 1.29 -9.97 -8.58
C VAL A 149 0.40 -11.21 -8.56
N ILE A 150 -0.91 -11.06 -8.31
CA ILE A 150 -1.83 -12.19 -8.19
C ILE A 150 -1.84 -13.00 -9.50
N ASP A 151 -1.72 -14.33 -9.38
CA ASP A 151 -1.63 -15.29 -10.49
C ASP A 151 -0.43 -15.10 -11.46
N VAL A 152 0.57 -14.28 -11.09
CA VAL A 152 1.76 -14.03 -11.92
C VAL A 152 3.04 -14.52 -11.27
N VAL A 153 3.16 -14.26 -9.97
CA VAL A 153 4.35 -14.61 -9.18
C VAL A 153 4.08 -15.89 -8.40
N GLU A 154 5.14 -16.46 -7.84
CA GLU A 154 5.03 -17.59 -6.94
C GLU A 154 4.03 -17.30 -5.79
N PRO A 155 3.15 -18.25 -5.40
CA PRO A 155 2.09 -18.00 -4.42
C PRO A 155 2.59 -17.45 -3.08
N MET A 156 3.80 -17.85 -2.65
CA MET A 156 4.40 -17.35 -1.42
C MET A 156 4.76 -15.86 -1.50
N ILE A 157 5.21 -15.38 -2.66
CA ILE A 157 5.52 -13.97 -2.91
C ILE A 157 4.22 -13.16 -2.92
N ALA A 158 3.16 -13.68 -3.58
CA ALA A 158 1.84 -13.05 -3.55
C ALA A 158 1.30 -12.95 -2.11
N LEU A 159 1.49 -14.00 -1.29
CA LEU A 159 1.06 -14.04 0.10
C LEU A 159 1.76 -12.97 0.96
N VAL A 160 3.03 -12.66 0.70
CA VAL A 160 3.76 -11.57 1.37
C VAL A 160 3.09 -10.22 1.09
N VAL A 161 2.78 -9.93 -0.18
CA VAL A 161 2.11 -8.68 -0.59
C VAL A 161 0.71 -8.57 0.04
N ILE A 162 -0.02 -9.69 0.05
CA ILE A 162 -1.34 -9.83 0.67
C ILE A 162 -1.28 -9.50 2.16
N CYS A 163 -0.38 -10.16 2.89
CA CYS A 163 -0.28 -10.05 4.35
C CYS A 163 0.26 -8.69 4.79
N ALA A 164 1.08 -8.04 3.96
CA ALA A 164 1.60 -6.69 4.23
C ALA A 164 0.50 -5.64 4.38
N GLN A 165 -0.70 -5.89 3.86
CA GLN A 165 -1.86 -5.00 4.03
C GLN A 165 -2.36 -4.93 5.47
N LEU A 166 -2.25 -6.01 6.23
CA LEU A 166 -2.75 -6.07 7.62
C LEU A 166 -2.12 -4.97 8.50
N PRO A 167 -0.79 -4.89 8.67
CA PRO A 167 -0.20 -3.85 9.51
C PRO A 167 -0.44 -2.44 8.96
N ILE A 168 -0.59 -2.28 7.64
CA ILE A 168 -0.92 -0.99 7.02
C ILE A 168 -2.31 -0.51 7.47
N PHE A 169 -3.32 -1.38 7.48
CA PHE A 169 -4.66 -1.02 7.96
C PHE A 169 -4.71 -0.73 9.46
N PHE A 170 -3.87 -1.37 10.27
CA PHE A 170 -3.76 -1.11 11.70
C PHE A 170 -2.88 0.12 12.03
N SER A 171 -2.03 0.56 11.11
CA SER A 171 -1.11 1.68 11.34
C SER A 171 -1.81 2.97 11.82
N PRO A 172 -2.96 3.43 11.29
CA PRO A 172 -3.61 4.65 11.76
C PRO A 172 -4.20 4.49 13.16
N LEU A 173 -4.62 3.27 13.52
CA LEU A 173 -5.13 2.98 14.87
C LEU A 173 -4.00 3.05 15.90
N VAL A 174 -2.86 2.42 15.59
CA VAL A 174 -1.65 2.48 16.42
C VAL A 174 -1.17 3.92 16.57
N MET A 175 -1.13 4.66 15.46
CA MET A 175 -0.77 6.07 15.39
C MET A 175 -1.64 6.93 16.31
N ARG A 176 -2.96 6.75 16.26
CA ARG A 176 -3.92 7.50 17.07
C ARG A 176 -3.69 7.27 18.56
N MET A 177 -3.39 6.04 18.96
CA MET A 177 -3.07 5.70 20.35
C MET A 177 -1.77 6.38 20.82
N ILE A 178 -0.72 6.33 20.01
CA ILE A 178 0.58 6.93 20.33
C ILE A 178 0.47 8.46 20.40
N PHE A 179 -0.16 9.08 19.41
CA PHE A 179 -0.33 10.54 19.37
C PHE A 179 -1.14 11.04 20.57
N GLY A 180 -2.24 10.36 20.92
CA GLY A 180 -3.04 10.69 22.09
C GLY A 180 -2.29 10.55 23.42
N TYR A 181 -1.32 9.62 23.51
CA TYR A 181 -0.45 9.51 24.67
C TYR A 181 0.53 10.69 24.79
N PHE A 182 1.13 11.12 23.67
CA PHE A 182 2.07 12.25 23.66
C PHE A 182 1.41 13.61 23.86
N GLN A 183 0.16 13.80 23.45
CA GLN A 183 -0.61 15.01 23.74
C GLN A 183 -0.98 15.15 25.22
N LYS A 184 -1.17 14.05 25.96
CA LYS A 184 -1.46 14.11 27.41
C LYS A 184 -0.24 14.44 28.28
N LYS A 185 0.98 14.37 27.72
CA LYS A 185 2.25 14.54 28.44
C LYS A 185 2.98 15.85 28.14
N GLY A 186 2.52 16.62 27.15
CA GLY A 186 3.02 17.96 26.83
C GLY A 186 2.03 19.01 27.31
#